data_AF-A0A4Q2Y0K9-F1
#
_entry.id   AF-A0A4Q2Y0K9-F1
#
_cell.length_a   1.000
_cell.length_b   1.000
_cell.length_c   1.000
_cell.angle_alpha   90.00
_cell.angle_beta   90.00
_cell.angle_gamma   90.00
#
_symmetry.space_group_name_H-M   'P 1'
#
loop_
_entity.id
_entity.type
_entity.pdbx_description
1 polymer ?
#
loop_
_entity_poly.entity_id
_entity_poly.type
_entity_poly.pdbx_seq_one_letter_code
_entity_poly.pdbx_strand_id
1 'polypeptide(L)' 'MAAHSPDLAEQLAFGVLLATQQAASPEMRSELVSLHDASTADYQNEPGESIKLAETPQAAALVLVANTILNLDSALTR' A
#
# COMPACT_ATOMS: atom_id res chain seq x y z
N MET A 1 19.73 -6.84 7.15
CA MET A 1 18.37 -6.45 6.74
C MET A 1 18.28 -4.96 6.99
N ALA A 2 18.13 -4.14 5.95
CA ALA A 2 18.01 -2.69 6.12
C ALA A 2 16.83 -2.40 7.04
N ALA A 3 17.03 -1.54 8.04
CA ALA A 3 15.95 -1.09 8.90
C ALA A 3 14.84 -0.51 8.02
N HIS A 4 13.62 -1.04 8.12
CA HIS A 4 12.47 -0.46 7.45
C HIS A 4 12.36 0.99 7.92
N SER A 5 12.34 1.94 6.98
CA SER A 5 12.16 3.34 7.32
C SER A 5 10.82 3.49 8.05
N PRO A 6 10.72 4.28 9.13
CA PRO A 6 9.44 4.54 9.78
C PRO A 6 8.49 5.37 8.90
N ASP A 7 8.98 5.92 7.79
CA ASP A 7 8.19 6.72 6.84
C ASP A 7 7.38 5.82 5.90
N LEU A 8 6.05 5.96 5.95
CA LEU A 8 5.11 5.20 5.11
C LEU A 8 5.36 5.41 3.61
N ALA A 9 5.65 6.65 3.17
CA ALA A 9 5.87 6.92 1.76
C ALA A 9 7.14 6.24 1.24
N GLU A 10 8.20 6.16 2.07
CA GLU A 10 9.41 5.41 1.73
C GLU A 10 9.16 3.90 1.69
N GLN A 11 8.37 3.36 2.62
CA GLN A 11 7.98 1.95 2.60
C GLN A 11 7.19 1.59 1.34
N LEU A 12 6.22 2.41 0.95
CA LEU A 12 5.41 2.20 -0.25
C LEU A 12 6.25 2.33 -1.51
N ALA A 13 7.16 3.31 -1.59
CA ALA A 13 8.08 3.45 -2.70
C ALA A 13 9.00 2.22 -2.85
N PHE A 14 9.49 1.68 -1.72
CA PHE A 14 10.27 0.45 -1.72
C PHE A 14 9.43 -0.77 -2.14
N GLY A 15 8.18 -0.86 -1.70
CA GLY A 15 7.24 -1.91 -2.10
C GLY A 15 6.98 -1.92 -3.61
N VAL A 16 6.78 -0.75 -4.21
CA VAL A 16 6.66 -0.60 -5.68
C VAL A 16 7.93 -1.06 -6.38
N LEU A 17 9.11 -0.62 -5.90
CA LEU A 17 10.39 -1.03 -6.47
C LEU A 17 10.57 -2.56 -6.43
N LEU A 18 10.22 -3.18 -5.31
CA LEU A 18 10.35 -4.63 -5.15
C LEU A 18 9.38 -5.41 -6.05
N ALA A 19 8.15 -4.93 -6.21
CA ALA A 19 7.12 -5.61 -6.97
C ALA A 19 7.28 -5.43 -8.49
N THR A 20 7.70 -4.24 -8.93
CA THR A 20 7.68 -3.84 -10.35
C THR A 20 9.08 -3.68 -10.95
N GLN A 21 10.13 -3.70 -10.12
CA GLN A 21 11.49 -3.33 -10.50
C GLN A 21 11.63 -1.90 -11.04
N GLN A 22 10.63 -1.03 -10.79
CA GLN A 22 10.58 0.36 -11.21
C GLN A 22 10.52 1.29 -10.00
N ALA A 23 11.18 2.44 -10.08
CA ALA A 23 11.08 3.45 -9.03
C ALA A 23 9.70 4.11 -9.07
N ALA A 24 9.00 4.15 -7.93
CA ALA A 24 7.75 4.90 -7.82
C ALA A 24 8.00 6.40 -8.06
N SER A 25 7.20 7.01 -8.96
CA SER A 25 7.20 8.45 -9.15
C SER A 25 6.65 9.18 -7.91
N PRO A 26 6.95 10.47 -7.71
CA PRO A 26 6.40 11.24 -6.60
C PRO A 26 4.86 11.24 -6.57
N GLU A 27 4.21 11.31 -7.73
CA GLU A 27 2.75 11.29 -7.87
C GLU A 27 2.19 9.93 -7.42
N MET A 28 2.77 8.84 -7.90
CA MET A 28 2.38 7.48 -7.49
C MET A 28 2.53 7.28 -5.99
N ARG A 29 3.63 7.76 -5.39
CA ARG A 29 3.81 7.69 -3.93
C ARG A 29 2.72 8.46 -3.18
N SER A 30 2.39 9.66 -3.65
CA SER A 30 1.32 10.47 -3.07
C SER A 30 -0.05 9.78 -3.16
N GLU A 31 -0.34 9.14 -4.29
CA GLU A 31 -1.58 8.38 -4.51
C GLU A 31 -1.65 7.14 -3.60
N LEU A 32 -0.57 6.38 -3.47
CA LEU A 32 -0.52 5.20 -2.61
C LEU A 32 -0.66 5.55 -1.12
N VAL A 33 -0.07 6.67 -0.68
CA VAL A 33 -0.26 7.19 0.69
C VAL A 33 -1.72 7.61 0.88
N SER A 34 -2.29 8.35 -0.07
CA SER A 34 -3.69 8.78 0.02
C SER A 34 -4.66 7.60 0.04
N LEU A 35 -4.37 6.55 -0.76
CA LEU A 35 -5.13 5.29 -0.75
C LEU A 35 -5.03 4.60 0.62
N HIS A 36 -3.82 4.49 1.18
CA HIS A 36 -3.63 3.92 2.51
C HIS A 36 -4.45 4.67 3.57
N ASP A 37 -4.41 6.00 3.57
CA ASP A 37 -5.10 6.82 4.57
C ASP A 37 -6.61 6.73 4.44
N ALA A 38 -7.14 6.80 3.21
CA ALA A 38 -8.56 6.63 2.92
C ALA A 38 -9.04 5.25 3.37
N SER A 39 -8.35 4.18 2.97
CA SER A 39 -8.72 2.81 3.35
C SER A 39 -8.58 2.56 4.84
N THR A 40 -7.59 3.17 5.51
CA THR A 40 -7.48 3.10 6.96
C THR A 40 -8.70 3.74 7.63
N ALA A 41 -9.16 4.89 7.15
CA ALA A 41 -10.35 5.55 7.69
C ALA A 41 -11.61 4.70 7.45
N ASP A 42 -11.76 4.10 6.26
CA ASP A 42 -12.87 3.20 5.95
C ASP A 42 -12.87 1.97 6.88
N TYR A 43 -11.71 1.33 7.06
CA TYR A 43 -11.55 0.18 7.94
C TYR A 43 -11.70 0.50 9.44
N GLN A 44 -11.46 1.74 9.85
CA GLN A 44 -11.79 2.19 11.22
C GLN A 44 -13.29 2.31 11.43
N ASN A 45 -14.04 2.73 10.40
CA ASN A 45 -15.49 2.82 10.44
C ASN A 45 -16.17 1.45 10.27
N GLU A 46 -15.51 0.51 9.59
CA GLU A 46 -16.01 -0.85 9.33
C GLU A 46 -15.02 -1.93 9.80
N PRO A 47 -14.81 -2.10 11.11
CA PRO A 47 -13.83 -3.04 11.66
C PRO A 47 -14.14 -4.52 11.32
N GLY A 48 -15.38 -4.84 10.96
CA GLY A 48 -15.78 -6.16 10.48
C GLY A 48 -15.16 -6.52 9.12
N GLU A 49 -14.86 -5.53 8.28
CA GLU A 49 -14.17 -5.75 7.01
C GLU A 49 -12.65 -5.78 7.20
N SER A 50 -12.12 -4.94 8.09
CA SER A 50 -10.67 -4.88 8.35
C SER A 50 -10.11 -6.19 8.91
N ILE A 51 -10.85 -6.83 9.83
CA ILE A 51 -10.41 -8.06 10.51
C ILE A 51 -10.30 -9.27 9.59
N LYS A 52 -10.96 -9.22 8.42
CA LYS A 52 -10.84 -10.26 7.38
C LYS A 52 -9.50 -10.19 6.66
N LEU A 53 -8.84 -9.02 6.69
CA LEU A 53 -7.60 -8.75 5.97
C LEU A 53 -6.39 -8.76 6.91
N ALA A 54 -6.48 -8.10 8.06
CA ALA A 54 -5.39 -8.02 9.04
C ALA A 54 -5.88 -7.67 10.45
N GLU A 55 -4.97 -7.75 11.43
CA GLU A 55 -5.26 -7.51 12.85
C GLU A 55 -5.59 -6.04 13.18
N THR A 56 -5.18 -5.10 12.32
CA THR A 56 -5.43 -3.65 12.51
C THR A 56 -5.93 -3.01 11.21
N PRO A 57 -6.71 -1.91 11.28
CA PRO A 57 -7.14 -1.15 10.11
C PRO A 57 -5.98 -0.69 9.22
N GLN A 58 -4.87 -0.27 9.83
CA GLN A 58 -3.66 0.14 9.12
C GLN A 58 -3.02 -1.04 8.37
N ALA A 59 -2.93 -2.20 9.02
CA ALA A 59 -2.42 -3.40 8.35
C ALA A 59 -3.36 -3.86 7.21
N ALA A 60 -4.68 -3.74 7.38
CA ALA A 60 -5.65 -4.05 6.34
C ALA A 60 -5.54 -3.09 5.14
N ALA A 61 -5.33 -1.80 5.40
CA ALA A 61 -5.05 -0.81 4.35
C ALA A 61 -3.76 -1.13 3.59
N LEU A 62 -2.70 -1.55 4.30
CA LEU A 62 -1.46 -2.02 3.64
C LEU A 62 -1.67 -3.25 2.75
N VAL A 63 -2.54 -4.19 3.15
CA VAL A 63 -2.89 -5.35 2.31
C VAL A 63 -3.56 -4.89 1.01
N LEU A 64 -4.50 -3.95 1.09
CA LEU A 64 -5.14 -3.39 -0.09
C LEU A 64 -4.14 -2.68 -1.00
N VAL A 65 -3.30 -1.80 -0.44
CA VAL A 65 -2.28 -1.07 -1.19
C VAL A 65 -1.28 -2.02 -1.86
N ALA A 66 -0.84 -3.08 -1.15
CA ALA A 66 0.03 -4.10 -1.72
C ALA A 66 -0.65 -4.83 -2.89
N ASN A 67 -1.95 -5.15 -2.76
CA ASN A 67 -2.72 -5.74 -3.84
C ASN A 67 -2.82 -4.79 -5.06
N THR A 68 -3.02 -3.50 -4.83
CA THR A 68 -3.01 -2.48 -5.89
C THR A 68 -1.66 -2.44 -6.61
N ILE A 69 -0.55 -2.43 -5.88
CA ILE A 69 0.80 -2.42 -6.47
C ILE A 69 1.04 -3.65 -7.35
N LEU A 70 0.67 -4.84 -6.89
CA LEU A 70 0.81 -6.07 -7.67
C LEU A 70 -0.04 -6.06 -8.95
N ASN A 71 -1.18 -5.36 -8.94
CA ASN A 71 -2.03 -5.19 -10.11
C ASN A 71 -1.59 -4.06 -11.05
N LEU A 72 -0.73 -3.13 -10.63
CA LEU A 72 -0.16 -2.13 -11.53
C LEU A 72 0.71 -2.79 -12.61
N ASP A 73 1.48 -3.83 -12.25
CA ASP A 73 2.34 -4.57 -13.19
C ASP A 73 1.53 -5.35 -14.23
N SER A 74 0.38 -5.93 -13.81
CA SER A 74 -0.53 -6.65 -14.73
C SER A 74 -1.21 -5.73 -15.75
N ALA A 75 -1.37 -4.44 -15.43
CA ALA A 75 -1.87 -3.44 -16.36
C ALA A 75 -0.82 -2.98 -17.39
N LEU A 76 0.48 -3.07 -17.06
CA LEU A 76 1.59 -2.63 -17.92
C LEU A 76 2.10 -3.73 -18.87
N THR A 77 1.79 -5.00 -18.62
CA THR A 77 2.29 -6.16 -19.41
C THR A 77 1.31 -6.70 -20.47
N ARG A 78 0.34 -5.90 -20.92
CA ARG A 78 -0.69 -6.33 -21.90
C ARG A 78 -0.46 -5.81 -23.31
#